data_AF-A0A3D0P1Y3-F1
#
_entry.id   AF-A0A3D0P1Y3-F1
#
_cell.length_a   1.000
_cell.length_b   1.000
_cell.length_c   1.000
_cell.angle_alpha   90.00
_cell.angle_beta   90.00
_cell.angle_gamma   90.00
#
_symmetry.space_group_name_H-M   'P 1'
#
loop_
_entity.id
_entity.type
_entity.pdbx_description
1 polymer ?
#
loop_
_entity_poly.entity_id
_entity_poly.type
_entity_poly.pdbx_seq_one_letter_code
_entity_poly.pdbx_strand_id
1 'polypeptide(L)' 'WKEQVDKIAHTSTLYANQPQSDLAEKLAEISPGELKKSFFSNSGTEADDTAVLAAKLATGNQEIIVLRHSYAGRSATA' A
#
# COMPACT_ATOMS: atom_id res chain seq x y z
N TRP A 1 -2.90 13.83 -16.42
CA TRP A 1 -4.09 12.96 -16.36
C TRP A 1 -4.57 12.55 -17.75
N LYS A 2 -5.04 13.50 -18.60
CA LYS A 2 -5.50 13.19 -19.97
C LYS A 2 -4.49 12.38 -20.79
N GLU A 3 -3.21 12.78 -20.76
CA GLU A 3 -2.13 12.07 -21.48
C GLU A 3 -1.95 10.60 -21.08
N GLN A 4 -2.11 10.26 -19.79
CA GLN A 4 -2.00 8.86 -19.34
C GLN A 4 -3.24 8.07 -19.77
N VAL A 5 -4.43 8.66 -19.63
CA VAL A 5 -5.70 8.02 -20.02
C VAL A 5 -5.73 7.72 -21.53
N ASP A 6 -5.26 8.67 -22.35
CA ASP A 6 -5.19 8.52 -23.81
C ASP A 6 -4.18 7.44 -24.24
N LYS A 7 -3.18 7.12 -23.39
CA LYS A 7 -2.24 6.01 -23.60
C LYS A 7 -2.78 4.69 -23.08
N ILE A 8 -2.99 4.60 -21.75
CA ILE A 8 -3.50 3.43 -21.03
C ILE A 8 -4.26 3.93 -19.79
N ALA A 9 -5.59 3.74 -19.80
CA ALA A 9 -6.45 4.11 -18.68
C ALA A 9 -6.30 3.16 -17.47
N HIS A 10 -6.17 1.86 -17.71
CA HIS A 10 -6.02 0.86 -16.65
C HIS A 10 -5.32 -0.40 -17.19
N THR A 11 -4.55 -1.05 -16.33
CA THR A 11 -4.02 -2.39 -16.54
C THR A 11 -4.09 -3.18 -15.24
N SER A 12 -4.16 -4.50 -15.33
CA SER A 12 -4.00 -5.37 -14.16
C SER A 12 -2.63 -5.15 -13.51
N THR A 13 -2.56 -5.29 -12.19
CA THR A 13 -1.32 -5.22 -11.42
C THR A 13 -0.31 -6.30 -11.79
N LEU A 14 -0.72 -7.30 -12.58
CA LEU A 14 0.18 -8.28 -13.19
C LEU A 14 1.16 -7.65 -14.20
N TYR A 15 0.78 -6.53 -14.82
CA TYR A 15 1.60 -5.85 -15.81
C TYR A 15 2.30 -4.63 -15.21
N ALA A 16 3.58 -4.48 -15.52
CA ALA A 16 4.32 -3.29 -15.17
C ALA A 16 3.75 -2.06 -15.89
N ASN A 17 3.66 -0.94 -15.18
CA ASN A 17 3.29 0.35 -15.73
C ASN A 17 4.23 1.43 -15.21
N GLN A 18 4.70 2.30 -16.11
CA GLN A 18 5.69 3.34 -15.78
C GLN A 18 5.24 4.24 -14.61
N PRO A 19 3.99 4.74 -14.56
CA PRO A 19 3.58 5.63 -13.48
C PRO A 19 3.66 5.00 -12.08
N GLN A 20 3.37 3.70 -11.96
CA GLN A 20 3.49 2.99 -10.68
C GLN A 20 4.95 2.81 -10.26
N SER A 21 5.85 2.54 -11.21
CA SER A 21 7.29 2.46 -10.94
C SER A 21 7.88 3.80 -10.51
N ASP A 22 7.57 4.88 -11.23
CA ASP A 22 8.03 6.25 -10.90
C ASP A 22 7.53 6.68 -9.51
N LEU A 23 6.28 6.34 -9.19
CA LEU A 23 5.72 6.63 -7.88
C LEU A 23 6.41 5.82 -6.78
N ALA A 24 6.68 4.53 -7.02
CA ALA A 24 7.38 3.68 -6.05
C ALA A 24 8.80 4.19 -5.77
N GLU A 25 9.53 4.62 -6.81
CA GLU A 25 10.86 5.23 -6.66
C GLU A 25 10.79 6.50 -5.82
N LYS A 26 9.88 7.43 -6.15
CA LYS A 26 9.70 8.65 -5.38
C LYS A 26 9.32 8.39 -3.93
N LEU A 27 8.48 7.39 -3.66
CA LEU A 27 8.12 6.99 -2.30
C LEU A 27 9.34 6.45 -1.54
N ALA A 28 10.20 5.68 -2.19
CA ALA A 28 11.43 5.14 -1.60
C ALA A 28 12.45 6.24 -1.25
N GLU A 29 12.48 7.35 -2.00
CA GLU A 29 13.34 8.51 -1.70
C GLU A 29 12.89 9.27 -0.45
N ILE A 30 11.58 9.48 -0.28
CA ILE A 30 11.04 10.30 0.81
C ILE A 30 10.72 9.50 2.08
N SER A 31 10.60 8.17 1.98
CA SER A 31 10.27 7.32 3.13
C SER A 31 11.49 7.14 4.04
N PRO A 32 11.30 7.13 5.37
CA PRO A 32 12.39 7.04 6.32
C PRO A 32 13.07 5.66 6.31
N GLY A 33 14.36 5.65 6.61
CA GLY A 33 15.15 4.42 6.78
C GLY A 33 15.13 3.50 5.56
N GLU A 34 14.91 2.21 5.81
CA GLU A 34 14.98 1.12 4.84
C GLU A 34 13.65 0.85 4.11
N LEU A 35 12.67 1.75 4.21
CA LEU A 35 11.37 1.62 3.53
C LEU A 35 11.51 1.94 2.03
N LYS A 36 11.99 0.96 1.26
CA LYS A 36 12.28 1.09 -0.18
C LYS A 36 11.36 0.28 -1.10
N LYS A 37 10.32 -0.34 -0.56
CA LYS A 37 9.33 -1.14 -1.32
C LYS A 37 7.92 -0.64 -1.05
N SER A 38 7.10 -0.58 -2.09
CA SER A 38 5.71 -0.11 -2.02
C SER A 38 4.76 -1.18 -2.55
N PHE A 39 3.64 -1.35 -1.84
CA PHE A 39 2.47 -2.06 -2.32
C PHE A 39 1.35 -1.02 -2.49
N PHE A 40 0.63 -1.05 -3.61
CA PHE A 40 -0.39 -0.06 -3.93
C PHE A 40 -1.79 -0.65 -3.72
N SER A 41 -2.60 0.04 -2.93
CA SER A 41 -4.02 -0.27 -2.67
C SER A 41 -4.92 0.89 -3.10
N ASN A 42 -6.23 0.68 -3.08
CA ASN A 42 -7.20 1.67 -3.52
C ASN A 42 -7.70 2.56 -2.37
N SER A 43 -7.39 2.20 -1.12
CA SER A 43 -7.81 2.95 0.07
C SER A 43 -6.87 2.76 1.26
N GLY A 44 -7.00 3.64 2.25
CA GLY A 44 -6.30 3.50 3.54
C GLY A 44 -6.71 2.23 4.30
N THR A 45 -7.99 1.88 4.31
CA THR A 45 -8.47 0.63 4.94
C THR A 45 -7.79 -0.60 4.34
N GLU A 46 -7.68 -0.69 3.01
CA GLU A 46 -6.98 -1.80 2.35
C GLU A 46 -5.48 -1.78 2.61
N ALA A 47 -4.88 -0.59 2.74
CA ALA A 47 -3.48 -0.45 3.10
C ALA A 47 -3.21 -1.00 4.50
N ASP A 48 -4.05 -0.65 5.49
CA ASP A 48 -3.94 -1.13 6.86
C ASP A 48 -4.20 -2.64 6.97
N ASP A 49 -5.23 -3.17 6.28
CA ASP A 49 -5.48 -4.61 6.19
C ASP A 49 -4.27 -5.37 5.64
N THR A 50 -3.67 -4.85 4.56
CA THR A 50 -2.48 -5.45 3.92
C THR A 50 -1.26 -5.36 4.83
N ALA A 51 -1.07 -4.25 5.55
CA ALA A 51 0.03 -4.08 6.50
C ALA A 51 -0.08 -5.06 7.67
N VAL A 52 -1.28 -5.22 8.24
CA VAL A 52 -1.54 -6.21 9.31
C VAL A 52 -1.25 -7.62 8.80
N LEU A 53 -1.74 -7.98 7.61
CA LEU A 53 -1.47 -9.29 7.02
C LEU A 53 0.04 -9.52 6.81
N ALA A 54 0.75 -8.55 6.24
CA ALA A 54 2.18 -8.63 6.02
C ALA A 54 2.97 -8.78 7.33
N ALA A 55 2.60 -8.06 8.38
CA ALA A 55 3.22 -8.16 9.71
C ALA A 55 3.00 -9.54 10.34
N LYS A 56 1.78 -10.09 10.25
CA LYS A 56 1.45 -11.43 10.75
C LYS A 56 2.25 -12.51 10.00
N LEU A 57 2.38 -12.40 8.69
CA LEU A 57 3.16 -13.32 7.86
C LEU A 57 4.66 -13.24 8.17
N ALA A 58 5.20 -12.03 8.32
CA ALA A 58 6.62 -11.82 8.55
C ALA A 58 7.07 -12.27 9.96
N THR A 59 6.19 -12.10 10.97
CA THR A 59 6.54 -12.34 12.38
C THR A 59 5.98 -13.65 12.94
N GLY A 60 4.94 -14.21 12.33
CA GLY A 60 4.17 -15.35 12.85
C GLY A 60 3.17 -14.99 13.96
N ASN A 61 3.23 -13.77 14.51
CA ASN A 61 2.34 -13.33 15.58
C ASN A 61 0.95 -13.02 15.06
N GLN A 62 -0.09 -13.39 15.81
CA GLN A 62 -1.49 -13.15 15.42
C GLN A 62 -2.13 -11.97 16.14
N GLU A 63 -1.58 -11.59 17.29
CA GLU A 63 -2.07 -10.49 18.12
C GLU A 63 -1.61 -9.14 17.57
N ILE A 64 -2.50 -8.15 17.61
CA ILE A 64 -2.25 -6.78 17.16
C ILE A 64 -2.59 -5.82 18.30
N ILE A 65 -1.67 -4.89 18.60
CA ILE A 65 -1.87 -3.86 19.61
C ILE A 65 -2.33 -2.58 18.91
N VAL A 66 -3.43 -1.99 19.39
CA VAL A 66 -3.99 -0.75 18.86
C VAL A 66 -4.12 0.31 19.95
N LEU A 67 -4.18 1.58 19.54
CA LEU A 67 -4.39 2.69 20.48
C LEU A 67 -5.88 2.93 20.69
N ARG A 68 -6.26 3.31 21.91
CA ARG A 68 -7.64 3.74 22.20
C ARG A 68 -7.98 4.96 21.35
N HIS A 69 -9.14 4.94 20.69
CA HIS A 69 -9.61 5.98 19.76
C HIS A 69 -8.79 6.13 18.46
N SER A 70 -7.95 5.15 18.09
CA SER A 70 -7.33 5.14 16.77
C SER A 70 -8.36 4.90 15.66
N TYR A 71 -8.04 5.35 14.45
CA TYR A 71 -8.80 5.07 13.24
C TYR A 71 -7.87 4.41 12.21
N ALA A 72 -8.20 3.19 11.78
CA ALA A 72 -7.45 2.40 10.80
C ALA A 72 -8.36 1.92 9.66
N GLY A 73 -9.40 2.71 9.35
CA GLY A 73 -10.39 2.37 8.35
C GLY A 73 -11.69 1.81 8.93
N ARG A 74 -12.40 1.04 8.11
CA ARG A 74 -13.77 0.53 8.40
C ARG A 74 -13.95 -0.95 8.02
N SER A 75 -12.86 -1.68 7.79
CA SER A 75 -12.89 -3.14 7.57
C SER A 75 -13.08 -3.89 8.89
N ALA A 76 -13.27 -5.21 8.83
CA ALA A 76 -13.37 -6.04 10.04
C ALA A 76 -12.05 -6.15 10.81
N THR A 77 -10.91 -5.84 10.17
CA THR A 77 -9.60 -5.75 10.84
C THR A 77 -9.45 -4.45 11.63
N ALA A 78 -10.22 -3.41 11.27
CA ALA A 78 -10.11 -2.05 11.79
C ALA A 78 -10.93 -1.81 13.05
#